data_AF-A0A4P1RZ60-F1
#
_entry.id   AF-A0A4P1RZ60-F1
#
_cell.length_a   1.000
_cell.length_b   1.000
_cell.length_c   1.000
_cell.angle_alpha   90.00
_cell.angle_beta   90.00
_cell.angle_gamma   90.00
#
_symmetry.space_group_name_H-M   'P 1'
#
loop_
_entity.id
_entity.type
_entity.pdbx_description
1 polymer ?
#
loop_
_entity_poly.entity_id
_entity_poly.type
_entity_poly.pdbx_seq_one_letter_code
_entity_poly.pdbx_strand_id
1 'polypeptide(L)'
;MTRDLSDRKFVVFDKEALVVYQSPGAELDQMVIDLADLVANAVRLEMFTPTESLLNVNGRLILLKQVGDFFIALLCEGNGEESRKLVLDMLKLESRLLPELT
;
A
#
# COMPACT_ATOMS: atom_id res chain seq x y z
N MET A 1 -0.60 -9.63 -21.16
CA MET A 1 -1.59 -9.00 -20.27
C MET A 1 -0.87 -8.14 -19.24
N THR A 2 -0.36 -7.01 -19.68
CA THR A 2 0.09 -5.91 -18.81
C THR A 2 -1.17 -5.23 -18.30
N ARG A 3 -1.71 -5.69 -17.16
CA ARG A 3 -2.79 -4.96 -16.49
C ARG A 3 -2.17 -3.71 -15.89
N ASP A 4 -2.31 -2.66 -16.67
CA ASP A 4 -1.80 -1.31 -16.47
C ASP A 4 -2.07 -0.84 -15.03
N LEU A 5 -1.06 -0.29 -14.38
CA LEU A 5 -1.17 0.24 -13.01
C LEU A 5 -2.03 1.52 -12.96
N SER A 6 -2.41 2.05 -14.13
CA SER A 6 -3.17 3.29 -14.34
C SER A 6 -4.57 3.27 -13.74
N ASP A 7 -5.21 2.10 -13.59
CA ASP A 7 -6.53 1.99 -12.97
C ASP A 7 -6.49 1.86 -11.44
N ARG A 8 -5.30 1.89 -10.82
CA ARG A 8 -5.14 1.57 -9.39
C ARG A 8 -5.07 2.83 -8.54
N LYS A 9 -5.86 2.83 -7.45
CA LYS A 9 -5.81 3.85 -6.41
C LYS A 9 -4.68 3.53 -5.44
N PHE A 10 -3.64 4.36 -5.41
CA PHE A 10 -2.55 4.22 -4.47
C PHE A 10 -1.99 5.56 -4.04
N VAL A 11 -1.36 5.56 -2.87
CA VAL A 11 -0.70 6.71 -2.28
C VAL A 11 0.70 6.31 -1.87
N VAL A 12 1.65 7.21 -2.07
CA VAL A 12 3.04 7.04 -1.63
C VAL A 12 3.33 8.09 -0.59
N PHE A 13 3.85 7.67 0.56
CA PHE A 13 4.26 8.56 1.64
C PHE A 13 5.61 8.15 2.22
N ASP A 14 6.30 9.07 2.87
CA ASP A 14 7.58 8.81 3.52
C ASP A 14 7.44 8.37 4.99
N LYS A 15 8.56 8.09 5.64
CA LYS A 15 8.63 7.72 7.05
C LYS A 15 8.14 8.79 8.03
N GLU A 16 7.95 10.02 7.57
CA GLU A 16 7.42 11.15 8.36
C GLU A 16 5.93 11.37 8.07
N ALA A 17 5.26 10.41 7.42
CA ALA A 17 3.87 10.47 6.98
C ALA A 17 3.57 11.54 5.92
N LEU A 18 4.60 12.10 5.27
CA LEU A 18 4.39 13.07 4.19
C LEU A 18 4.02 12.34 2.90
N VAL A 19 2.85 12.66 2.35
CA VAL A 19 2.41 12.13 1.06
C VAL A 19 3.20 12.79 -0.07
N VAL A 20 3.98 11.99 -0.79
CA VAL A 20 4.85 12.44 -1.91
C VAL A 20 4.23 12.20 -3.27
N TYR A 21 3.30 11.24 -3.39
CA TYR A 21 2.59 10.96 -4.62
C TYR A 21 1.21 10.35 -4.35
N GLN A 22 0.28 10.65 -5.25
CA GLN A 22 -1.07 10.11 -5.24
C GLN A 22 -1.47 9.78 -6.68
N SER A 23 -2.00 8.58 -6.90
CA SER A 23 -2.47 8.19 -8.23
C SER A 23 -3.79 8.90 -8.60
N PRO A 24 -4.06 9.09 -9.91
CA PRO A 24 -5.33 9.62 -10.36
C PRO A 24 -6.50 8.76 -9.86
N GLY A 25 -7.45 9.37 -9.16
CA GLY A 25 -8.64 8.67 -8.63
C GLY A 25 -8.47 8.07 -7.23
N ALA A 26 -7.26 8.07 -6.65
CA ALA A 26 -7.14 7.95 -5.20
C ALA A 26 -7.69 9.23 -4.56
N GLU A 27 -8.43 9.12 -3.46
CA GLU A 27 -8.83 10.28 -2.66
C GLU A 27 -7.98 10.30 -1.38
N LEU A 28 -7.36 11.45 -1.08
CA LEU A 28 -6.72 11.69 0.21
C LEU A 28 -7.81 11.98 1.23
N ASP A 29 -8.47 10.93 1.68
CA ASP A 29 -9.37 11.02 2.82
C ASP A 29 -8.61 10.86 4.14
N GLN A 30 -9.29 11.17 5.24
CA GLN A 30 -8.72 11.11 6.59
C GLN A 30 -8.10 9.73 6.89
N MET A 31 -8.64 8.65 6.31
CA MET A 31 -8.14 7.30 6.54
C MET A 31 -6.72 7.10 5.97
N VAL A 32 -6.41 7.69 4.82
CA VAL A 32 -5.04 7.61 4.26
C VAL A 32 -4.05 8.37 5.13
N ILE A 33 -4.46 9.52 5.67
CA ILE A 33 -3.65 10.32 6.59
C ILE A 33 -3.40 9.54 7.88
N ASP A 34 -4.46 8.99 8.49
CA ASP A 34 -4.38 8.19 9.71
C ASP A 34 -3.49 6.94 9.51
N LEU A 35 -3.54 6.33 8.32
CA LEU A 35 -2.67 5.22 7.96
C LEU A 35 -1.19 5.65 7.91
N ALA A 36 -0.90 6.77 7.25
CA ALA A 36 0.47 7.27 7.14
C ALA A 36 1.05 7.59 8.54
N ASP A 37 0.25 8.24 9.39
CA ASP A 37 0.61 8.53 10.78
C ASP A 37 0.84 7.26 11.61
N LEU A 38 -0.01 6.23 11.42
CA LEU A 38 0.15 4.94 12.10
C LEU A 38 1.47 4.28 11.71
N VAL A 39 1.80 4.26 10.42
CA VAL A 39 3.03 3.65 9.91
C VAL A 39 4.25 4.42 10.39
N ALA A 40 4.25 5.76 10.31
CA ALA A 40 5.34 6.60 10.79
C ALA A 40 5.59 6.39 12.29
N ASN A 41 4.53 6.29 13.10
CA ASN A 41 4.65 6.00 14.52
C ASN A 41 5.19 4.58 14.79
N ALA A 42 4.71 3.57 14.06
CA ALA A 42 5.19 2.19 14.21
C ALA A 42 6.68 2.05 13.87
N VAL A 43 7.14 2.73 12.82
CA VAL A 43 8.55 2.77 12.42
C VAL A 43 9.39 3.50 13.48
N ARG A 44 8.94 4.67 13.95
CA ARG A 44 9.65 5.46 14.97
C ARG A 44 9.82 4.73 16.30
N LEU A 45 8.84 3.91 16.68
CA LEU A 45 8.88 3.12 17.90
C LEU A 45 9.66 1.82 17.76
N GLU A 46 10.28 1.56 16.59
CA GLU A 46 10.97 0.30 16.25
C GLU A 46 10.10 -0.95 16.49
N MET A 47 8.78 -0.77 16.52
CA MET A 47 7.85 -1.85 16.82
C MET A 47 7.72 -2.81 15.66
N PHE A 48 7.83 -2.29 14.44
CA PHE A 48 7.74 -3.04 13.21
C PHE A 48 8.15 -2.17 12.01
N THR A 49 8.97 -2.71 11.11
CA THR A 49 9.14 -2.18 9.76
C THR A 49 8.30 -3.04 8.81
N PRO A 50 7.11 -2.57 8.37
CA PRO A 50 6.28 -3.32 7.44
C PRO A 50 6.97 -3.39 6.07
N THR A 51 7.76 -4.44 5.83
CA THR A 51 8.28 -4.73 4.48
C THR A 51 7.10 -4.89 3.52
N GLU A 52 6.09 -5.64 3.96
CA GLU A 52 4.80 -5.79 3.29
C GLU A 52 3.72 -6.14 4.33
N SER A 53 2.55 -5.53 4.26
CA SER A 53 1.47 -5.74 5.22
C SER A 53 0.10 -5.56 4.60
N LEU A 54 -0.81 -6.47 4.95
CA LEU A 54 -2.22 -6.37 4.56
C LEU A 54 -3.03 -5.86 5.75
N LEU A 55 -3.61 -4.68 5.59
CA LEU A 55 -4.36 -3.99 6.64
C LEU A 55 -5.84 -3.95 6.26
N ASN A 56 -6.71 -4.07 7.26
CA ASN A 56 -8.12 -3.77 7.13
C ASN A 56 -8.40 -2.52 7.98
N VAL A 57 -8.57 -1.38 7.32
CA VAL A 57 -8.81 -0.09 7.97
C VAL A 57 -10.20 0.37 7.59
N ASN A 58 -11.09 0.50 8.57
CA ASN A 58 -12.48 0.95 8.36
C ASN A 58 -13.23 0.19 7.26
N GLY A 59 -12.99 -1.11 7.12
CA GLY A 59 -13.64 -1.97 6.13
C GLY A 59 -13.03 -1.88 4.72
N ARG A 60 -11.94 -1.14 4.55
CA ARG A 60 -11.14 -1.10 3.32
C ARG A 60 -9.88 -1.93 3.51
N LEU A 61 -9.58 -2.71 2.47
CA LEU A 61 -8.39 -3.54 2.43
C LEU A 61 -7.24 -2.69 1.85
N ILE A 62 -6.13 -2.60 2.56
CA ILE A 62 -4.97 -1.80 2.17
C ILE A 62 -3.74 -2.70 2.14
N LEU A 63 -3.10 -2.78 0.97
CA LEU A 63 -1.78 -3.39 0.87
C LEU A 63 -0.73 -2.29 1.05
N LEU A 64 0.02 -2.38 2.13
CA LEU A 64 1.13 -1.49 2.46
C LEU A 64 2.44 -2.19 2.12
N LYS A 65 3.33 -1.51 1.40
CA LYS A 65 4.66 -2.02 1.07
C LYS A 65 5.71 -0.95 1.29
N GLN A 66 6.83 -1.30 1.91
CA GLN A 66 8.00 -0.43 2.00
C GLN A 66 8.89 -0.60 0.76
N VAL A 67 9.32 0.52 0.17
CA VAL A 67 10.27 0.58 -0.94
C VAL A 67 11.31 1.66 -0.62
N GLY A 68 12.44 1.22 -0.07
CA GLY A 68 13.46 2.13 0.45
C GLY A 68 12.93 2.97 1.63
N ASP A 69 13.03 4.29 1.52
CA ASP A 69 12.53 5.25 2.51
C ASP A 69 11.05 5.61 2.35
N PHE A 70 10.36 5.01 1.38
CA PHE A 70 8.97 5.28 1.06
C PHE A 70 8.06 4.09 1.35
N PHE A 71 6.79 4.39 1.54
CA PHE A 71 5.71 3.42 1.70
C PHE A 71 4.68 3.63 0.61
N ILE A 72 4.25 2.54 -0.01
CA ILE A 72 3.20 2.50 -1.02
C ILE A 72 1.98 1.84 -0.39
N ALA A 73 0.88 2.57 -0.29
CA ALA A 73 -0.42 2.07 0.13
C ALA A 73 -1.34 1.94 -1.08
N LEU A 74 -1.65 0.70 -1.47
CA LEU A 74 -2.66 0.39 -2.47
C LEU A 74 -4.03 0.34 -1.79
N LEU A 75 -4.96 1.15 -2.27
CA LEU A 75 -6.30 1.29 -1.73
C LEU A 75 -7.25 0.38 -2.53
N CYS A 76 -7.73 -0.71 -1.92
CA CYS A 76 -8.79 -1.51 -2.53
C CYS A 76 -10.16 -1.06 -2.03
N GLU A 77 -11.03 -0.68 -2.96
CA GLU A 77 -12.42 -0.36 -2.65
C GLU A 77 -13.20 -1.67 -2.38
N GLY A 78 -13.82 -1.73 -1.20
CA GLY A 78 -14.73 -2.80 -0.83
C GLY A 78 -14.10 -4.09 -0.31
N ASN A 79 -14.84 -4.75 0.58
CA ASN A 79 -14.56 -6.10 1.10
C ASN A 79 -15.00 -7.23 0.14
N GLY A 80 -15.12 -6.93 -1.15
CA GLY A 80 -15.53 -7.88 -2.18
C GLY A 80 -14.50 -8.97 -2.45
N GLU A 81 -14.95 -10.11 -2.93
CA GLU A 81 -14.10 -11.26 -3.27
C GLU A 81 -13.05 -10.91 -4.34
N GLU A 82 -13.39 -9.98 -5.24
CA GLU A 82 -12.48 -9.44 -6.25
C GLU A 82 -11.32 -8.63 -5.65
N SER A 83 -11.56 -7.83 -4.61
CA SER A 83 -10.55 -7.03 -3.91
C SER A 83 -9.54 -7.91 -3.18
N ARG A 84 -9.99 -9.01 -2.55
CA ARG A 84 -9.09 -10.00 -1.94
C ARG A 84 -8.28 -10.75 -2.99
N LYS A 85 -8.89 -11.12 -4.12
CA LYS A 85 -8.20 -11.78 -5.22
C LYS A 85 -7.14 -10.87 -5.84
N LEU A 86 -7.43 -9.57 -5.99
CA LEU A 86 -6.50 -8.57 -6.50
C LEU A 86 -5.26 -8.42 -5.59
N VAL A 87 -5.46 -8.33 -4.28
CA VAL A 87 -4.35 -8.26 -3.32
C VAL A 87 -3.52 -9.54 -3.32
N LEU A 88 -4.17 -10.71 -3.33
CA LEU A 88 -3.46 -12.00 -3.40
C LEU A 88 -2.71 -12.19 -4.72
N ASP A 89 -3.24 -11.70 -5.84
CA ASP A 89 -2.57 -11.75 -7.13
C ASP A 89 -1.39 -10.76 -7.20
N MET A 90 -1.45 -9.63 -6.47
CA MET A 90 -0.33 -8.69 -6.34
C MET A 90 0.80 -9.24 -5.47
N LEU A 91 0.49 -9.87 -4.33
CA LEU A 91 1.46 -10.61 -3.51
C LEU A 91 2.20 -11.69 -4.33
N LYS A 92 1.52 -12.32 -5.30
CA LYS A 92 2.10 -13.35 -6.19
C LYS A 92 2.92 -12.79 -7.36
N LEU A 93 2.58 -11.60 -7.87
CA LEU A 93 3.34 -10.95 -8.94
C LEU A 93 4.73 -10.53 -8.47
N GLU A 94 4.84 -10.10 -7.21
CA GLU A 94 6.09 -9.73 -6.54
C GLU A 94 7.04 -10.92 -6.31
N SER A 95 6.50 -12.10 -5.96
CA SER A 95 7.33 -13.31 -5.78
C SER A 95 8.05 -13.73 -7.06
N ARG A 96 7.61 -13.24 -8.23
CA ARG A 96 8.20 -13.54 -9.54
C ARG A 96 9.15 -12.46 -10.06
N LEU A 97 9.05 -11.24 -9.53
CA LEU A 97 9.87 -10.10 -9.97
C LEU A 97 11.14 -9.91 -9.13
N LEU A 98 11.17 -10.46 -7.91
CA LEU A 98 12.35 -10.43 -7.04
C LEU A 98 13.64 -11.08 -7.61
N PRO A 99 13.59 -12.16 -8.43
CA PRO A 99 14.80 -12.72 -9.02
C PRO A 99 15.44 -11.89 -10.13
N GLU A 100 14.72 -10.90 -10.69
CA GLU A 100 15.19 -10.11 -11.84
C GLU A 100 15.78 -8.75 -11.43
N LEU A 101 15.76 -8.42 -10.13
CA LEU A 101 16.29 -7.17 -9.56
C LEU A 101 17.51 -7.37 -8.64
N THR A 102 18.03 -8.60 -8.53
CA THR A 102 19.28 -8.95 -7.81
C THR A 102 20.43 -9.20 -8.76
#